data_AF-A0A816G4Z8-F1
#
_entry.id   AF-A0A816G4Z8-F1
#
_cell.length_a   1.000
_cell.length_b   1.000
_cell.length_c   1.000
_cell.angle_alpha   90.00
_cell.angle_beta   90.00
_cell.angle_gamma   90.00
#
_symmetry.space_group_name_H-M   'P 1'
#
loop_
_entity.id
_entity.type
_entity.pdbx_description
1 polymer ?
#
loop_
_entity_poly.entity_id
_entity_poly.type
_entity_poly.pdbx_seq_one_letter_code
_entity_poly.pdbx_strand_id
1 'polypeptide(L)'
;MYYQSLSSSSSFSYAATKIQGAFRNHQARLKLKNEVVWKIHEKLEYSNEQTEAKLRDMFEKLLKASDLLSPSITKLLQTPGLSLEEKELLKLTNPDNIHIEANYQGLHIESPIKRSTFVDLIETFQKGKSIEHDKIFLKLSK
;
A
#
# COMPACT_ATOMS: atom_id res chain seq x y z
N MET A 1 39.00 7.84 -59.41
CA MET A 1 37.65 7.94 -58.80
C MET A 1 37.14 6.64 -58.16
N TYR A 2 37.68 5.45 -58.45
CA TYR A 2 37.20 4.18 -57.84
C TYR A 2 37.49 4.02 -56.33
N TYR A 3 38.60 4.55 -55.82
CA TYR A 3 38.99 4.38 -54.41
C TYR A 3 38.08 5.12 -53.41
N GLN A 4 37.42 6.20 -53.84
CA GLN A 4 36.57 7.00 -52.95
C GLN A 4 35.22 6.33 -52.69
N SER A 5 34.68 5.55 -53.65
CA SER A 5 33.41 4.83 -53.47
C SER A 5 33.53 3.58 -52.60
N LEU A 6 34.68 2.91 -52.61
CA LEU A 6 34.99 1.76 -51.74
C LEU A 6 35.11 2.18 -50.26
N SER A 7 35.68 3.36 -50.00
CA SER A 7 35.78 3.95 -48.65
C SER A 7 34.41 4.38 -48.09
N SER A 8 33.54 4.96 -48.91
CA SER A 8 32.18 5.32 -48.49
C SER A 8 31.29 4.09 -48.29
N SER A 9 31.47 3.04 -49.10
CA SER A 9 30.71 1.78 -49.00
C SER A 9 31.07 1.01 -47.73
N SER A 10 32.35 0.98 -47.34
CA SER A 10 32.78 0.36 -46.07
C SER A 10 32.29 1.14 -44.84
N SER A 11 32.28 2.47 -44.90
CA SER A 11 31.71 3.34 -43.87
C SER A 11 30.19 3.13 -43.72
N PHE A 12 29.47 3.04 -44.84
CA PHE A 12 28.03 2.75 -44.85
C PHE A 12 27.72 1.37 -44.26
N SER A 13 28.47 0.34 -44.65
CA SER A 13 28.33 -1.02 -44.09
C SER A 13 28.59 -1.05 -42.57
N TYR A 14 29.60 -0.30 -42.11
CA TYR A 14 29.89 -0.16 -40.69
C TYR A 14 28.76 0.51 -39.92
N ALA A 15 28.24 1.64 -40.44
CA ALA A 15 27.11 2.35 -39.85
C ALA A 15 25.84 1.47 -39.81
N ALA A 16 25.53 0.76 -40.90
CA ALA A 16 24.42 -0.18 -40.96
C ALA A 16 24.54 -1.27 -39.90
N THR A 17 25.74 -1.84 -39.72
CA THR A 17 26.00 -2.85 -38.69
C THR A 17 25.77 -2.30 -37.28
N LYS A 18 26.19 -1.06 -37.01
CA LYS A 18 25.96 -0.39 -35.72
C LYS A 18 24.48 -0.16 -35.44
N ILE A 19 23.72 0.32 -36.43
CA ILE A 19 22.27 0.56 -36.32
C ILE A 19 21.56 -0.77 -36.05
N GLN A 20 21.89 -1.82 -36.81
CA GLN A 20 21.31 -3.15 -36.62
C GLN A 20 21.67 -3.75 -35.25
N GLY A 21 22.90 -3.53 -34.78
CA GLY A 21 23.32 -3.95 -33.44
C GLY A 21 22.53 -3.23 -32.34
N ALA A 22 22.37 -1.91 -32.45
CA ALA A 22 21.59 -1.11 -31.52
C ALA A 22 20.11 -1.53 -31.50
N PHE A 23 19.51 -1.77 -32.67
CA PHE A 23 18.13 -2.24 -32.78
C PHE A 23 17.93 -3.62 -32.14
N ARG A 24 18.80 -4.60 -32.44
CA ARG A 24 18.76 -5.94 -31.84
C ARG A 24 18.85 -5.89 -30.31
N ASN A 25 19.76 -5.06 -29.79
CA ASN A 25 19.91 -4.86 -28.35
C ASN A 25 18.68 -4.20 -27.71
N HIS A 26 18.08 -3.22 -28.38
CA HIS A 26 16.84 -2.59 -27.92
C HIS A 26 15.69 -3.61 -27.84
N GLN A 27 15.50 -4.43 -28.88
CA GLN A 27 14.50 -5.49 -28.91
C GLN A 27 14.72 -6.52 -27.79
N ALA A 28 15.97 -6.92 -27.53
CA ALA A 28 16.29 -7.84 -26.44
C ALA A 28 15.92 -7.26 -25.06
N ARG A 29 16.18 -5.97 -24.83
CA ARG A 29 15.80 -5.29 -23.58
C ARG A 29 14.29 -5.15 -23.43
N LEU A 30 13.56 -4.88 -24.51
CA LEU A 30 12.10 -4.82 -24.49
C LEU A 30 11.49 -6.17 -24.10
N LYS A 31 12.00 -7.28 -24.66
CA LYS A 31 11.58 -8.62 -24.27
C LYS A 31 11.82 -8.88 -22.79
N LEU A 32 13.03 -8.60 -22.29
CA LEU A 32 13.36 -8.77 -20.86
C LEU A 32 12.43 -7.94 -19.97
N LYS A 33 12.17 -6.68 -20.34
CA LYS A 33 11.26 -5.81 -19.59
C LYS A 33 9.85 -6.40 -19.55
N ASN A 34 9.33 -6.86 -20.68
CA ASN A 34 7.99 -7.46 -20.75
C ASN A 34 7.89 -8.74 -19.92
N GLU A 35 8.92 -9.60 -19.96
CA GLU A 35 9.01 -10.81 -19.12
C GLU A 35 9.00 -10.47 -17.62
N VAL A 36 9.75 -9.44 -17.21
CA VAL A 36 9.77 -9.00 -15.81
C VAL A 36 8.41 -8.44 -15.39
N VAL A 37 7.80 -7.60 -16.22
CA VAL A 37 6.46 -7.04 -15.96
C VAL A 37 5.43 -8.16 -15.83
N TRP A 38 5.45 -9.13 -16.73
CA TRP A 38 4.56 -10.29 -16.68
C TRP A 38 4.73 -11.07 -15.38
N LYS A 39 5.96 -11.39 -14.97
CA LYS A 39 6.24 -12.09 -13.72
C LYS A 39 5.82 -11.31 -12.47
N ILE A 40 5.94 -9.98 -12.48
CA ILE A 40 5.46 -9.14 -11.39
C ILE A 40 3.94 -9.21 -11.31
N HIS A 41 3.26 -9.05 -12.45
CA HIS A 41 1.81 -9.10 -12.53
C HIS A 41 1.27 -10.45 -12.05
N GLU A 42 1.83 -11.54 -12.54
CA GLU A 42 1.50 -12.90 -12.16
C GLU A 42 1.63 -13.10 -10.63
N LYS A 43 2.76 -12.70 -10.04
CA LYS A 43 2.98 -12.82 -8.59
C LYS A 43 1.99 -11.98 -7.77
N LEU A 44 1.69 -10.76 -8.23
CA LEU A 44 0.73 -9.89 -7.56
C LEU A 44 -0.68 -10.48 -7.60
N GLU A 45 -1.09 -11.00 -8.76
CA GLU A 45 -2.40 -11.60 -8.95
C GLU A 45 -2.56 -12.86 -8.08
N TYR A 46 -1.60 -13.78 -8.11
CA TYR A 46 -1.61 -14.97 -7.25
C TYR A 46 -1.58 -14.61 -5.74
N SER A 47 -0.81 -13.60 -5.34
CA SER A 47 -0.78 -13.15 -3.94
C SER A 47 -2.12 -12.54 -3.51
N ASN A 48 -2.79 -11.83 -4.41
CA ASN A 48 -4.07 -11.20 -4.14
C ASN A 48 -5.18 -12.26 -4.01
N GLU A 49 -5.25 -13.21 -4.95
CA GLU A 49 -6.18 -14.34 -4.89
C GLU A 49 -6.01 -15.17 -3.61
N GLN A 50 -4.76 -15.44 -3.22
CA GLN A 50 -4.49 -16.19 -1.99
C GLN A 50 -4.93 -15.41 -0.74
N THR A 51 -4.79 -14.09 -0.75
CA THR A 51 -5.18 -13.23 0.38
C THR A 51 -6.69 -13.15 0.50
N GLU A 52 -7.42 -12.97 -0.62
CA GLU A 52 -8.87 -12.94 -0.62
C GLU A 52 -9.47 -14.28 -0.13
N ALA A 53 -8.96 -15.41 -0.62
CA ALA A 53 -9.43 -16.73 -0.22
C ALA A 53 -9.24 -17.00 1.28
N LYS A 54 -8.08 -16.62 1.83
CA LYS A 54 -7.79 -16.72 3.28
C LYS A 54 -8.71 -15.81 4.09
N LEU A 55 -8.97 -14.59 3.60
CA LEU A 55 -9.84 -13.64 4.28
C LEU A 55 -11.29 -14.15 4.32
N ARG A 56 -11.78 -14.71 3.21
CA ARG A 56 -13.11 -15.34 3.13
C ARG A 56 -13.23 -16.53 4.09
N ASP A 57 -12.24 -17.42 4.12
CA ASP A 57 -12.23 -18.56 5.06
C ASP A 57 -12.20 -18.10 6.53
N MET A 58 -11.38 -17.10 6.85
CA MET A 58 -11.38 -16.43 8.15
C MET A 58 -12.78 -15.88 8.53
N PHE A 59 -13.41 -15.12 7.65
CA PHE A 59 -14.73 -14.54 7.91
C PHE A 59 -15.82 -15.61 8.00
N GLU A 60 -15.77 -16.65 7.17
CA GLU A 60 -16.71 -17.77 7.24
C GLU A 60 -16.56 -18.53 8.56
N LYS A 61 -15.33 -18.75 9.04
CA LYS A 61 -15.05 -19.31 10.36
C LYS A 61 -15.57 -18.41 11.48
N LEU A 62 -15.41 -17.09 11.37
CA LEU A 62 -15.91 -16.12 12.35
C LEU A 62 -17.44 -16.08 12.39
N LEU A 63 -18.11 -16.15 11.24
CA LEU A 63 -19.58 -16.17 11.16
C LEU A 63 -20.17 -17.47 11.71
N LYS A 64 -19.57 -18.62 11.34
CA LYS A 64 -19.95 -19.93 11.92
C LYS A 64 -19.69 -20.00 13.41
N ALA A 65 -18.58 -19.38 13.85
CA ALA A 65 -18.33 -19.22 15.27
C ALA A 65 -19.43 -18.36 15.89
N SER A 66 -19.72 -17.16 15.36
CA SER A 66 -20.67 -16.17 15.91
C SER A 66 -22.09 -16.69 16.10
N ASP A 67 -22.59 -17.52 15.19
CA ASP A 67 -23.91 -18.18 15.35
C ASP A 67 -23.96 -19.13 16.57
N LEU A 68 -22.80 -19.53 17.10
CA LEU A 68 -22.64 -20.35 18.30
C LEU A 68 -22.23 -19.54 19.55
N LEU A 69 -22.06 -18.21 19.49
CA LEU A 69 -21.39 -17.48 20.58
C LEU A 69 -22.32 -16.79 21.58
N SER A 70 -22.32 -17.35 22.79
CA SER A 70 -22.65 -16.69 24.06
C SER A 70 -21.69 -15.51 24.35
N PRO A 71 -22.11 -14.48 25.13
CA PRO A 71 -21.29 -13.32 25.52
C PRO A 71 -19.89 -13.64 26.06
N SER A 72 -19.63 -14.86 26.53
CA SER A 72 -18.32 -15.33 27.00
C SER A 72 -17.21 -15.35 25.94
N ILE A 73 -17.52 -15.40 24.63
CA ILE A 73 -16.49 -15.40 23.57
C ILE A 73 -15.99 -14.00 23.19
N THR A 74 -16.68 -12.92 23.55
CA THR A 74 -16.08 -11.56 23.50
C THR A 74 -14.79 -11.49 24.34
N LYS A 75 -14.70 -12.33 25.38
CA LYS A 75 -13.52 -12.51 26.22
C LYS A 75 -12.45 -13.45 25.61
N LEU A 76 -12.81 -14.28 24.61
CA LEU A 76 -11.87 -15.15 23.88
C LEU A 76 -11.29 -14.45 22.63
N LEU A 77 -11.99 -13.45 22.09
CA LEU A 77 -11.46 -12.50 21.10
C LEU A 77 -10.38 -11.57 21.70
N GLN A 78 -10.23 -11.57 23.03
CA GLN A 78 -8.95 -11.22 23.67
C GLN A 78 -7.99 -12.37 23.40
N THR A 79 -7.30 -12.26 22.27
CA THR A 79 -6.37 -13.24 21.69
C THR A 79 -5.48 -13.94 22.73
N PRO A 80 -5.68 -15.24 23.03
CA PRO A 80 -4.67 -16.03 23.70
C PRO A 80 -3.66 -16.48 22.63
N GLY A 81 -2.57 -15.74 22.47
CA GLY A 81 -1.52 -16.13 21.52
C GLY A 81 -0.55 -15.04 21.08
N LEU A 82 -0.73 -13.79 21.50
CA LEU A 82 0.20 -12.73 21.13
C LEU A 82 1.60 -12.99 21.68
N SER A 83 2.59 -12.89 20.80
CA SER A 83 4.01 -12.79 21.14
C SER A 83 4.22 -11.68 22.17
N LEU A 84 5.30 -11.78 22.96
CA LEU A 84 5.65 -10.74 23.93
C LEU A 84 5.75 -9.36 23.25
N GLU A 85 6.30 -9.34 22.03
CA GLU A 85 6.46 -8.13 21.21
C GLU A 85 5.11 -7.55 20.76
N GLU A 86 4.16 -8.39 20.37
CA GLU A 86 2.82 -7.93 19.95
C GLU A 86 2.03 -7.37 21.15
N LYS A 87 2.22 -7.93 22.35
CA LYS A 87 1.64 -7.38 23.59
C LYS A 87 2.26 -6.05 23.97
N GLU A 88 3.54 -5.84 23.69
CA GLU A 88 4.21 -4.55 23.91
C GLU A 88 3.75 -3.51 22.91
N LEU A 89 3.65 -3.86 21.63
CA LEU A 89 3.11 -2.98 20.60
C LEU A 89 1.68 -2.53 20.91
N LEU A 90 0.81 -3.43 21.37
CA LEU A 90 -0.56 -3.07 21.79
C LEU A 90 -0.59 -2.11 22.98
N LYS A 91 0.37 -2.20 23.90
CA LYS A 91 0.47 -1.24 25.01
C LYS A 91 0.92 0.13 24.51
N LEU A 92 1.79 0.17 23.52
CA LEU A 92 2.30 1.41 22.91
C LEU A 92 1.26 2.09 22.01
N THR A 93 0.37 1.32 21.37
CA THR A 93 -0.70 1.86 20.52
C THR A 93 -2.01 2.11 21.27
N ASN A 94 -2.01 2.05 22.61
CA ASN A 94 -3.21 2.33 23.39
C ASN A 94 -3.64 3.80 23.18
N PRO A 95 -4.81 4.04 22.56
CA PRO A 95 -5.29 5.40 22.31
C PRO A 95 -5.40 6.22 23.61
N ASP A 96 -5.75 5.60 24.74
CA ASP A 96 -5.92 6.30 26.03
C ASP A 96 -4.62 6.89 26.60
N ASN A 97 -3.46 6.43 26.13
CA ASN A 97 -2.16 6.94 26.55
C ASN A 97 -1.69 8.17 25.75
N ILE A 98 -2.43 8.57 24.71
CA ILE A 98 -2.06 9.71 23.85
C ILE A 98 -2.41 11.01 24.60
N HIS A 99 -1.38 11.74 25.05
CA HIS A 99 -1.55 13.04 25.69
C HIS A 99 -1.90 14.11 24.64
N ILE A 100 -3.08 14.72 24.76
CA ILE A 100 -3.47 15.89 23.97
C ILE A 100 -3.22 17.15 24.81
N GLU A 101 -2.38 18.05 24.33
CA GLU A 101 -2.15 19.34 24.97
C GLU A 101 -3.44 20.17 25.04
N ALA A 102 -3.68 20.82 26.18
CA ALA A 102 -4.88 21.64 26.40
C ALA A 102 -5.02 22.83 25.43
N ASN A 103 -3.92 23.25 24.79
CA ASN A 103 -3.88 24.34 23.82
C ASN A 103 -3.70 23.84 22.37
N TYR A 104 -4.05 22.59 22.08
CA TYR A 104 -3.98 22.09 20.71
C TYR A 104 -4.89 22.93 19.79
N GLN A 105 -4.31 23.61 18.82
CA GLN A 105 -5.02 24.50 17.87
C GLN A 105 -5.49 23.75 16.60
N GLY A 106 -5.36 22.42 16.59
CA GLY A 106 -5.76 21.60 15.45
C GLY A 106 -7.25 21.25 15.46
N LEU A 107 -7.66 20.45 14.47
CA LEU A 107 -9.07 20.10 14.31
C LEU A 107 -9.57 19.25 15.49
N HIS A 108 -10.65 19.70 16.12
CA HIS A 108 -11.31 18.99 17.21
C HIS A 108 -12.56 18.28 16.68
N ILE A 109 -12.52 16.95 16.63
CA ILE A 109 -13.66 16.14 16.22
C ILE A 109 -14.33 15.53 17.44
N GLU A 110 -15.57 15.90 17.71
CA GLU A 110 -16.37 15.34 18.81
C GLU A 110 -17.35 14.31 18.29
N SER A 111 -17.60 13.27 19.08
CA SER A 111 -18.70 12.34 18.87
C SER A 111 -19.96 12.88 19.55
N PRO A 112 -21.14 12.88 18.89
CA PRO A 112 -21.37 12.50 17.50
C PRO A 112 -20.87 13.57 16.51
N ILE A 113 -20.28 13.13 15.39
CA ILE A 113 -19.68 14.01 14.38
C ILE A 113 -20.77 14.88 13.76
N LYS A 114 -20.61 16.21 13.89
CA LYS A 114 -21.49 17.19 13.29
C LYS A 114 -21.06 17.51 11.86
N ARG A 115 -22.03 17.89 11.03
CA ARG A 115 -21.79 18.28 9.62
C ARG A 115 -20.81 19.45 9.49
N SER A 116 -20.85 20.42 10.41
CA SER A 116 -19.91 21.55 10.44
C SER A 116 -18.46 21.07 10.62
N THR A 117 -18.23 20.18 11.59
CA THR A 117 -16.92 19.57 11.86
C THR A 117 -16.38 18.78 10.67
N PHE A 118 -17.27 18.15 9.88
CA PHE A 118 -16.88 17.44 8.66
C PHE A 118 -16.46 18.39 7.52
N VAL A 119 -17.10 19.55 7.41
CA VAL A 119 -16.69 20.60 6.46
C VAL A 119 -15.31 21.14 6.85
N ASP A 120 -15.09 21.40 8.14
CA ASP A 120 -13.79 21.84 8.66
C ASP A 120 -12.69 20.80 8.42
N LEU A 121 -13.01 19.51 8.52
CA LEU A 121 -12.11 18.40 8.17
C LEU A 121 -11.71 18.43 6.69
N ILE A 122 -12.68 18.63 5.79
CA ILE A 122 -12.40 18.70 4.35
C ILE A 122 -11.55 19.93 4.03
N GLU A 123 -11.88 21.09 4.59
CA GLU A 123 -11.14 22.32 4.37
C GLU A 123 -9.70 22.25 4.88
N THR A 124 -9.48 21.65 6.05
CA THR A 124 -8.14 21.47 6.61
C THR A 124 -7.28 20.55 5.75
N PHE A 125 -7.88 19.50 5.19
CA PHE A 125 -7.22 18.59 4.24
C PHE A 125 -6.86 19.29 2.91
N GLN A 126 -7.78 20.09 2.36
CA GLN A 126 -7.55 20.85 1.12
C GLN A 126 -6.44 21.89 1.26
N LYS A 127 -6.30 22.50 2.45
CA LYS A 127 -5.26 23.49 2.77
C LYS A 127 -3.88 22.85 3.01
N GLY A 128 -3.75 21.53 2.86
CA GLY A 128 -2.49 20.80 2.99
C GLY A 128 -1.91 20.78 4.41
N LYS A 129 -2.73 21.09 5.42
CA LYS A 129 -2.29 20.97 6.81
C LYS A 129 -2.27 19.50 7.19
N SER A 130 -1.12 19.01 7.65
CA SER A 130 -1.01 17.66 8.23
C SER A 130 -1.91 17.58 9.45
N ILE A 131 -2.93 16.76 9.33
CA ILE A 131 -3.82 16.45 10.43
C ILE A 131 -3.13 15.35 11.23
N GLU A 132 -2.84 15.59 12.50
CA GLU A 132 -2.27 14.55 13.37
C GLU A 132 -3.33 13.46 13.58
N HIS A 133 -3.26 12.41 12.77
CA HIS A 133 -4.22 11.31 12.72
C HIS A 133 -4.46 10.66 14.09
N ASP A 134 -3.41 10.58 14.90
CA ASP A 134 -3.42 10.02 16.25
C ASP A 134 -4.37 10.76 17.20
N LYS A 135 -4.52 12.08 17.03
CA LYS A 135 -5.38 12.94 17.87
C LYS A 135 -6.85 12.84 17.47
N ILE A 136 -7.15 12.56 16.21
CA ILE A 136 -8.52 12.41 15.70
C ILE A 136 -9.12 11.07 16.13
N PHE A 137 -8.37 9.99 15.96
CA PHE A 137 -8.88 8.64 16.25
C PHE A 137 -9.23 8.49 17.74
N LEU A 138 -8.43 9.09 18.63
CA LEU A 138 -8.68 9.11 20.07
C LEU A 138 -10.02 9.77 20.44
N LYS A 139 -10.36 10.90 19.82
CA LYS A 139 -11.56 11.66 20.18
C LYS A 139 -12.86 11.03 19.63
N LEU A 140 -12.75 10.18 18.61
CA LEU A 140 -13.85 9.41 18.05
C LEU A 140 -14.15 8.10 18.83
N SER A 141 -13.18 7.59 19.58
CA SER A 141 -13.28 6.29 20.27
C SER A 141 -13.84 6.37 21.70
N LYS A 142 -14.34 7.53 22.15
CA LYS A 142 -14.99 7.68 23.48
C LYS A 142 -16.50 7.58 23.41
#